data_AF-A0A511ZCH5-F1
#
_entry.id   AF-A0A511ZCH5-F1
#
_cell.length_a   1.000
_cell.length_b   1.000
_cell.length_c   1.000
_cell.angle_alpha   90.00
_cell.angle_beta   90.00
_cell.angle_gamma   90.00
#
_symmetry.space_group_name_H-M   'P 1'
#
loop_
_entity.id
_entity.type
_entity.pdbx_description
1 polymer ?
#
loop_
_entity_poly.entity_id
_entity_poly.type
_entity_poly.pdbx_seq_one_letter_code
_entity_poly.pdbx_strand_id
1 'polypeptide(L)'
;MVKIKKIAILFLFSLLLYGCYDSNATPPVESVEIINPWNDPVNITIEEANNIALRRAESEGYKSPALWKENSTKITAVYSVKYDRDVKVYEVNMSTEENHFGVFYWVSTDTGEIIISTE
;
A
#
# COMPACT_ATOMS: atom_id res chain seq x y z
N MET A 1 3.88 7.12 36.77
CA MET A 1 2.89 8.23 36.77
C MET A 1 3.12 8.98 35.48
N VAL A 2 2.32 8.78 34.44
CA VAL A 2 1.02 9.44 34.20
C VAL A 2 -0.09 8.41 33.93
N LYS A 3 -1.27 8.63 34.52
CA LYS A 3 -2.54 7.91 34.29
C LYS A 3 -3.40 8.73 33.33
N ILE A 4 -4.29 8.06 32.58
CA ILE A 4 -5.62 8.46 32.05
C ILE A 4 -5.78 7.83 30.64
N LYS A 5 -6.88 7.22 30.19
CA LYS A 5 -8.03 6.47 30.73
C LYS A 5 -8.62 5.78 29.48
N LYS A 6 -9.06 4.53 29.60
CA LYS A 6 -9.85 3.85 28.56
C LYS A 6 -11.14 4.65 28.31
N ILE A 7 -11.48 4.92 27.05
CA ILE A 7 -12.82 5.35 26.65
C ILE A 7 -13.31 4.36 25.59
N ALA A 8 -14.12 3.41 26.06
CA ALA A 8 -15.02 2.64 25.22
C ALA A 8 -16.25 3.53 24.97
N ILE A 9 -16.58 3.78 23.69
CA ILE A 9 -17.87 4.35 23.32
C ILE A 9 -18.70 3.21 22.72
N LEU A 10 -19.50 2.59 23.60
CA LEU A 10 -20.72 1.89 23.22
C LEU A 10 -21.69 2.92 22.63
N PHE A 11 -22.04 2.80 21.36
CA PHE A 11 -23.27 3.40 20.84
C PHE A 11 -24.40 2.38 20.97
N LEU A 12 -25.02 2.37 22.15
CA LEU A 12 -26.36 1.83 22.36
C LEU A 12 -27.34 2.98 22.05
N PHE A 13 -27.83 3.07 20.82
CA PHE A 13 -28.98 3.92 20.52
C PHE A 13 -30.25 3.06 20.53
N SER A 14 -30.97 3.24 21.63
CA SER A 14 -32.34 2.84 21.92
C SER A 14 -33.24 2.70 20.70
N LEU A 15 -33.84 1.51 20.56
CA LEU A 15 -35.17 1.31 19.99
C LEU A 15 -36.13 2.37 20.56
N LEU A 16 -36.82 3.10 19.68
CA LEU A 16 -38.26 3.44 19.75
C LEU A 16 -38.57 4.58 18.76
N LEU A 17 -38.61 4.24 17.47
CA LEU A 17 -39.60 4.81 16.57
C LEU A 17 -40.22 3.64 15.80
N TYR A 18 -41.35 3.18 16.33
CA TYR A 18 -42.32 2.36 15.60
C TYR A 18 -42.78 3.16 14.37
N GLY A 19 -42.29 2.77 13.20
CA GLY A 19 -42.72 3.27 11.91
C GLY A 19 -42.31 2.29 10.83
N CYS A 20 -43.24 1.40 10.44
CA CYS A 20 -43.16 0.45 9.33
C CYS A 20 -41.78 -0.20 9.08
N TYR A 21 -41.48 -1.26 9.84
CA TYR A 21 -40.52 -2.27 9.38
C TYR A 21 -41.18 -3.04 8.23
N ASP A 22 -40.93 -2.63 6.99
CA ASP A 22 -41.20 -3.47 5.82
C ASP A 22 -40.27 -4.68 5.92
N SER A 23 -40.82 -5.83 6.30
CA SER A 23 -40.07 -7.09 6.46
C SER A 23 -39.49 -7.63 5.15
N ASN A 24 -39.74 -6.96 4.01
CA ASN A 24 -39.20 -7.28 2.70
C ASN A 24 -38.10 -6.32 2.24
N ALA A 25 -37.71 -5.33 3.05
CA ALA A 25 -36.58 -4.48 2.72
C ALA A 25 -35.27 -5.26 2.94
N THR A 26 -34.79 -5.92 1.89
CA THR A 26 -33.39 -6.36 1.84
C THR A 26 -32.51 -5.14 2.09
N PRO A 27 -31.56 -5.20 3.03
CA PRO A 27 -30.62 -4.11 3.22
C PRO A 27 -29.96 -3.81 1.86
N PRO A 28 -29.72 -2.53 1.52
CA PRO A 28 -29.02 -2.19 0.29
C PRO A 28 -27.70 -2.97 0.29
N VAL A 29 -27.52 -3.83 -0.71
CA VAL A 29 -26.26 -4.51 -0.94
C VAL A 29 -25.27 -3.41 -1.32
N GLU A 30 -24.42 -3.01 -0.40
CA GLU A 30 -23.25 -2.21 -0.72
C GLU A 30 -22.49 -2.98 -1.79
N SER A 31 -22.45 -2.42 -3.01
CA SER A 31 -21.68 -3.00 -4.08
C SER A 31 -20.23 -2.97 -3.67
N VAL A 32 -19.67 -4.14 -3.35
CA VAL A 32 -18.22 -4.29 -3.17
C VAL A 32 -17.61 -4.09 -4.55
N GLU A 33 -17.08 -2.89 -4.82
CA GLU A 33 -16.28 -2.68 -6.01
C GLU A 33 -15.03 -3.55 -5.90
N ILE A 34 -14.92 -4.55 -6.76
CA ILE A 34 -13.72 -5.37 -6.88
C ILE A 34 -12.67 -4.50 -7.57
N ILE A 35 -11.79 -3.91 -6.77
CA ILE A 35 -10.67 -3.11 -7.27
C ILE A 35 -9.61 -4.07 -7.83
N ASN A 36 -9.47 -4.11 -9.16
CA ASN A 36 -8.41 -4.85 -9.82
C ASN A 36 -7.19 -3.92 -10.04
N PRO A 37 -6.05 -4.12 -9.34
CA PRO A 37 -4.87 -3.27 -9.49
C PRO A 37 -4.31 -3.28 -10.92
N TRP A 38 -4.59 -4.32 -11.71
CA TRP A 38 -4.16 -4.38 -13.11
C TRP A 38 -4.84 -3.34 -14.01
N ASN A 39 -5.93 -2.73 -13.56
CA ASN A 39 -6.57 -1.61 -14.25
C ASN A 39 -5.95 -0.25 -13.91
N ASP A 40 -5.06 -0.17 -12.91
CA ASP A 40 -4.39 1.08 -12.55
C ASP A 40 -3.47 1.55 -13.68
N PRO A 41 -3.38 2.86 -13.93
CA PRO A 41 -2.51 3.40 -14.96
C PRO A 41 -1.02 3.15 -14.65
N VAL A 42 -0.21 3.15 -15.71
CA VAL A 42 1.25 3.18 -15.63
C VAL A 42 1.68 4.53 -16.16
N ASN A 43 1.92 5.47 -15.25
CA ASN A 43 2.23 6.87 -15.56
C ASN A 43 3.71 7.20 -15.37
N ILE A 44 4.45 6.37 -14.64
CA ILE A 44 5.91 6.46 -14.57
C ILE A 44 6.56 5.29 -15.33
N THR A 45 7.72 5.56 -15.90
CA THR A 45 8.55 4.57 -16.59
C THR A 45 9.36 3.72 -15.62
N ILE A 46 9.87 2.59 -16.12
CA ILE A 46 10.80 1.73 -15.37
C ILE A 46 12.09 2.48 -14.97
N GLU A 47 12.58 3.39 -15.82
CA GLU A 47 13.77 4.20 -15.56
C GLU A 47 13.53 5.19 -14.41
N GLU A 48 12.37 5.86 -14.41
CA GLU A 48 11.97 6.75 -13.33
C GLU A 48 11.81 5.98 -12.01
N ALA A 49 11.18 4.81 -12.03
CA ALA A 49 11.06 3.95 -10.85
C ALA A 49 12.44 3.54 -10.29
N ASN A 50 13.36 3.13 -11.17
CA ASN A 50 14.73 2.79 -10.79
C ASN A 50 15.45 3.97 -10.13
N ASN A 51 15.34 5.17 -10.71
CA ASN A 51 15.95 6.39 -10.18
C ASN A 51 15.34 6.82 -8.84
N ILE A 52 14.05 6.56 -8.61
CA ILE A 52 13.40 6.78 -7.31
C ILE A 52 13.97 5.83 -6.25
N ALA A 53 14.05 4.53 -6.56
CA ALA A 53 14.57 3.52 -5.65
C ALA A 53 16.04 3.76 -5.28
N LEU A 54 16.90 4.08 -6.26
CA LEU A 54 18.31 4.39 -6.02
C LEU A 54 18.47 5.59 -5.08
N ARG A 55 17.80 6.71 -5.36
CA ARG A 55 17.83 7.89 -4.49
C ARG A 55 17.33 7.60 -3.09
N ARG A 56 16.30 6.74 -2.96
CA ARG A 56 15.82 6.33 -1.65
C ARG A 56 16.89 5.58 -0.88
N ALA A 57 17.55 4.61 -1.51
CA ALA A 57 18.58 3.84 -0.86
C ALA A 57 19.79 4.67 -0.43
N GLU A 58 20.23 5.60 -1.29
CA GLU A 58 21.26 6.58 -0.93
C GLU A 58 20.83 7.39 0.30
N SER A 59 19.56 7.83 0.34
CA SER A 59 19.02 8.60 1.48
C SER A 59 18.89 7.78 2.77
N GLU A 60 18.74 6.45 2.66
CA GLU A 60 18.71 5.52 3.79
C GLU A 60 20.12 5.10 4.24
N GLY A 61 21.16 5.54 3.54
CA GLY A 61 22.56 5.35 3.92
C GLY A 61 23.22 4.09 3.36
N TYR A 62 22.58 3.39 2.41
CA TYR A 62 23.20 2.25 1.74
C TYR A 62 24.44 2.69 0.95
N LYS A 63 25.54 1.94 1.08
CA LYS A 63 26.77 2.18 0.32
C LYS A 63 26.68 1.60 -1.08
N SER A 64 26.98 2.44 -2.06
CA SER A 64 27.04 2.10 -3.49
C SER A 64 25.82 1.31 -3.98
N PRO A 65 24.58 1.80 -3.76
CA PRO A 65 23.40 1.11 -4.24
C PRO A 65 23.41 1.05 -5.78
N ALA A 66 23.16 -0.13 -6.33
CA ALA A 66 23.09 -0.34 -7.76
C ALA A 66 21.93 -1.26 -8.10
N LEU A 67 21.37 -1.11 -9.30
CA LEU A 67 20.35 -2.03 -9.79
C LEU A 67 20.92 -3.45 -9.89
N TRP A 68 20.13 -4.43 -9.44
CA TRP A 68 20.55 -5.81 -9.47
C TRP A 68 20.48 -6.35 -10.90
N LYS A 69 21.63 -6.57 -11.54
CA LYS A 69 21.72 -6.99 -12.94
C LYS A 69 21.01 -8.32 -13.22
N GLU A 70 21.10 -9.27 -12.30
CA GLU A 70 20.50 -10.61 -12.46
C GLU A 70 19.00 -10.64 -12.14
N ASN A 71 18.45 -9.60 -11.50
CA ASN A 71 17.04 -9.52 -11.12
C ASN A 71 16.43 -8.18 -11.56
N SER A 72 15.92 -8.15 -12.80
CA SER A 72 15.35 -6.94 -13.41
C SER A 72 14.11 -6.44 -12.68
N THR A 73 13.95 -5.11 -12.65
CA THR A 73 12.72 -4.46 -12.20
C THR A 73 11.50 -5.01 -12.94
N LYS A 74 10.46 -5.37 -12.21
CA LYS A 74 9.23 -5.98 -12.75
C LYS A 74 8.00 -5.32 -12.17
N ILE A 75 6.88 -5.41 -12.89
CA ILE A 75 5.57 -4.98 -12.37
C ILE A 75 4.98 -6.10 -11.52
N THR A 76 4.46 -5.74 -10.36
CA THR A 76 3.71 -6.62 -9.46
C THR A 76 2.57 -5.85 -8.79
N ALA A 77 1.82 -6.51 -7.91
CA ALA A 77 0.85 -5.87 -7.03
C ALA A 77 1.21 -6.15 -5.57
N VAL A 78 1.03 -5.14 -4.71
CA VAL A 78 1.23 -5.25 -3.26
C VAL A 78 0.07 -4.59 -2.53
N TYR A 79 -0.36 -5.19 -1.42
CA TYR A 79 -1.39 -4.59 -0.57
C TYR A 79 -0.80 -3.39 0.19
N SER A 80 -1.41 -2.23 0.04
CA SER A 80 -1.02 -1.01 0.76
C SER A 80 -2.00 -0.74 1.90
N VAL A 81 -1.51 -0.81 3.13
CA VAL A 81 -2.30 -0.44 4.33
C VAL A 81 -2.74 1.02 4.28
N LYS A 82 -1.92 1.91 3.69
CA LYS A 82 -2.24 3.34 3.53
C LYS A 82 -3.49 3.56 2.68
N TYR A 83 -3.66 2.77 1.63
CA TYR A 83 -4.76 2.90 0.67
C TYR A 83 -5.89 1.90 0.89
N ASP A 84 -5.69 0.91 1.78
CA ASP A 84 -6.60 -0.21 2.03
C ASP A 84 -6.98 -0.97 0.74
N ARG A 85 -5.99 -1.20 -0.12
CA ARG A 85 -6.16 -1.92 -1.39
C ARG A 85 -4.83 -2.42 -1.94
N ASP A 86 -4.92 -3.33 -2.90
CA ASP A 86 -3.79 -3.67 -3.75
C ASP A 86 -3.43 -2.49 -4.68
N VAL A 87 -2.13 -2.29 -4.86
CA VAL A 87 -1.56 -1.23 -5.69
C VAL A 87 -0.61 -1.87 -6.69
N LYS A 88 -0.72 -1.48 -7.97
CA LYS A 88 0.25 -1.86 -8.99
C LYS A 88 1.56 -1.10 -8.78
N VAL A 89 2.66 -1.84 -8.69
CA VAL A 89 3.99 -1.29 -8.38
C VAL A 89 5.07 -1.86 -9.29
N TYR A 90 6.16 -1.12 -9.45
CA TYR A 90 7.46 -1.65 -9.84
C TYR A 90 8.18 -2.19 -8.60
N GLU A 91 8.54 -3.47 -8.61
CA GLU A 91 9.50 -4.04 -7.66
C GLU A 91 10.91 -3.84 -8.21
N VAL A 92 11.64 -2.91 -7.61
CA VAL A 92 13.02 -2.57 -7.98
C VAL A 92 13.96 -3.33 -7.05
N ASN A 93 14.74 -4.26 -7.61
CA ASN A 93 15.72 -5.05 -6.87
C ASN A 93 17.11 -4.43 -7.01
N MET A 94 17.88 -4.43 -5.93
CA MET A 94 19.16 -3.76 -5.86
C MET A 94 20.22 -4.56 -5.12
N SER A 95 21.47 -4.34 -5.53
CA SER A 95 22.66 -4.73 -4.79
C SER A 95 23.24 -3.54 -4.03
N THR A 96 23.91 -3.83 -2.91
CA THR A 96 24.66 -2.85 -2.12
C THR A 96 25.99 -3.49 -1.71
N GLU A 97 27.00 -2.68 -1.37
CA GLU A 97 28.29 -3.23 -0.91
C GLU A 97 28.19 -4.02 0.40
N GLU A 98 27.22 -3.69 1.25
CA GLU A 98 27.14 -4.20 2.62
C GLU A 98 26.29 -5.46 2.75
N ASN A 99 25.46 -5.78 1.75
CA ASN A 99 24.38 -6.75 1.91
C ASN A 99 24.44 -7.84 0.84
N HIS A 100 24.67 -9.08 1.27
CA HIS A 100 24.53 -10.28 0.43
C HIS A 100 23.06 -10.61 0.12
N PHE A 101 22.12 -10.06 0.91
CA PHE A 101 20.68 -10.10 0.66
C PHE A 101 20.29 -8.80 -0.03
N GLY A 102 19.74 -8.88 -1.24
CA GLY A 102 19.39 -7.69 -2.02
C GLY A 102 18.32 -6.84 -1.35
N VAL A 103 18.47 -5.53 -1.48
CA VAL A 103 17.48 -4.54 -1.05
C VAL A 103 16.46 -4.39 -2.18
N PHE A 104 15.19 -4.23 -1.86
CA PHE A 104 14.18 -3.93 -2.86
C PHE A 104 13.23 -2.84 -2.40
N TYR A 105 12.64 -2.13 -3.37
CA TYR A 105 11.61 -1.13 -3.13
C TYR A 105 10.41 -1.39 -4.04
N TRP A 106 9.21 -1.17 -3.51
CA TRP A 106 7.98 -1.13 -4.29
C TRP A 106 7.64 0.31 -4.62
N VAL A 107 7.64 0.67 -5.90
CA VAL A 107 7.37 2.02 -6.39
C VAL A 107 6.06 2.02 -7.16
N SER A 108 5.08 2.84 -6.76
CA SER A 108 3.79 2.97 -7.45
C SER A 108 3.97 3.26 -8.95
N THR A 109 3.30 2.50 -9.81
CA THR A 109 3.34 2.73 -11.26
C THR A 109 2.62 4.01 -11.69
N ASP A 110 1.75 4.53 -10.83
CA ASP A 110 0.97 5.74 -11.08
C ASP A 110 1.71 6.99 -10.58
N THR A 111 2.13 6.99 -9.31
CA THR A 111 2.61 8.21 -8.63
C THR A 111 4.11 8.27 -8.42
N GLY A 112 4.83 7.15 -8.57
CA GLY A 112 6.23 7.05 -8.14
C GLY A 112 6.44 7.08 -6.63
N GLU A 113 5.37 7.02 -5.82
CA GLU A 113 5.48 6.87 -4.38
C GLU A 113 6.08 5.50 -4.01
N ILE A 114 6.95 5.47 -3.01
CA ILE A 114 7.42 4.22 -2.42
C ILE A 114 6.34 3.67 -1.50
N ILE A 115 5.82 2.49 -1.85
CA ILE A 115 4.83 1.77 -1.06
C ILE A 115 5.58 0.96 -0.02
N ILE A 116 5.47 1.36 1.25
CA ILE A 116 6.08 0.67 2.37
C ILE A 116 5.00 -0.21 3.01
N SER A 117 5.28 -1.50 3.21
CA SER A 117 4.51 -2.29 4.18
C SER A 117 5.13 -2.07 5.55
N THR A 118 4.62 -1.12 6.33
CA THR A 118 4.95 -1.07 7.76
C THR A 118 4.00 -2.00 8.51
N GLU A 119 4.57 -2.84 9.38
CA GLU A 119 3.87 -3.38 10.56
C GLU A 119 3.64 -2.28 11.61
#